data_AF-A0A4Q1JJH0-F1
#
_entry.id   AF-A0A4Q1JJH0-F1
#
_cell.length_a   1.000
_cell.length_b   1.000
_cell.length_c   1.000
_cell.angle_alpha   90.00
_cell.angle_beta   90.00
_cell.angle_gamma   90.00
#
_symmetry.space_group_name_H-M   'P 1'
#
loop_
_entity.id
_entity.type
_entity.pdbx_description
1 polymer ?
#
loop_
_entity_poly.entity_id
_entity_poly.type
_entity_poly.pdbx_seq_one_letter_code
_entity_poly.pdbx_strand_id
1 'polypeptide(L)'
;MSNNMKFNTPTTTVLYSIEETVKAYRKLCQQNISKVVPNITVDQALILIVIDRNNMSQSEIADLVFKDYASMTRIVKLMIDKNYLSKALDDHDKRKTKLKITELGKAIIEKLNPMIELNRETALNALTDKELEQLHKILSKITQNCQIPKK
;
A
#
# COMPACT_ATOMS: atom_id res chain seq x y z
N MET A 1 23.71 12.51 30.21
CA MET A 1 24.36 11.26 29.76
C MET A 1 23.92 11.01 28.33
N SER A 2 24.80 11.30 27.38
CA SER A 2 24.51 11.26 25.94
C SER A 2 24.42 9.80 25.49
N ASN A 3 23.21 9.33 25.16
CA ASN A 3 23.02 8.00 24.61
C ASN A 3 23.49 8.02 23.15
N ASN A 4 24.78 7.79 22.96
CA ASN A 4 25.43 7.72 21.66
C ASN A 4 25.07 6.36 21.03
N MET A 5 23.83 6.22 20.55
CA MET A 5 23.49 5.15 19.63
C MET A 5 24.37 5.34 18.40
N LYS A 6 25.44 4.56 18.32
CA LYS A 6 26.41 4.57 17.23
C LYS A 6 25.76 3.98 15.98
N PHE A 7 25.05 4.83 15.23
CA PHE A 7 24.58 4.60 13.87
C PHE A 7 25.76 4.57 12.90
N ASN A 8 26.66 3.60 13.05
CA ASN A 8 27.93 3.56 12.33
C ASN A 8 27.81 2.89 10.95
N THR A 9 26.66 2.33 10.60
CA THR A 9 26.40 1.68 9.31
C THR A 9 24.98 1.98 8.83
N PRO A 10 24.70 1.94 7.52
CA PRO A 10 23.33 2.09 7.00
C PRO A 10 22.33 1.11 7.64
N THR A 11 22.79 -0.09 7.99
CA THR A 11 21.97 -1.19 8.55
C THR A 11 21.64 -1.07 10.04
N THR A 12 22.27 -0.14 10.76
CA THR A 12 22.01 0.07 12.20
C THR A 12 21.09 1.27 12.46
N THR A 13 20.63 1.94 11.40
CA THR A 13 19.77 3.13 11.50
C THR A 13 18.31 2.77 11.72
N VAL A 14 17.56 3.70 12.33
CA VAL A 14 16.09 3.59 12.41
C VAL A 14 15.44 3.49 11.02
N LEU A 15 16.04 4.08 9.99
CA LEU A 15 15.55 4.03 8.61
C LEU A 15 15.63 2.60 8.04
N TYR A 16 16.71 1.87 8.35
CA TYR A 16 16.82 0.46 7.98
C TYR A 16 15.79 -0.39 8.72
N SER A 17 15.58 -0.16 10.02
CA SER A 17 14.55 -0.88 10.79
C SER A 17 13.14 -0.66 10.23
N ILE A 18 12.82 0.57 9.76
CA ILE A 18 11.55 0.86 9.09
C ILE A 18 11.43 0.01 7.81
N GLU A 19 12.45 0.00 6.96
CA GLU A 19 12.45 -0.78 5.71
C GLU A 19 12.34 -2.29 5.96
N GLU A 20 13.07 -2.80 6.95
CA GLU A 20 13.01 -4.21 7.37
C GLU A 20 11.60 -4.58 7.85
N THR A 21 10.98 -3.72 8.66
CA THR A 21 9.60 -3.90 9.15
C THR A 21 8.60 -3.92 7.99
N VAL A 22 8.72 -2.99 7.04
CA VAL A 22 7.86 -2.93 5.84
C VAL A 22 8.00 -4.20 5.00
N LYS A 23 9.23 -4.71 4.81
CA LYS A 23 9.48 -5.97 4.09
C LYS A 23 8.88 -7.18 4.80
N ALA A 24 9.07 -7.29 6.11
CA ALA A 24 8.52 -8.36 6.92
C ALA A 24 6.98 -8.36 6.86
N TYR A 25 6.36 -7.19 7.03
CA TYR A 25 4.91 -7.05 6.93
C TYR A 25 4.37 -7.38 5.54
N ARG A 26 5.02 -6.89 4.46
CA ARG A 26 4.63 -7.24 3.08
C ARG A 26 4.74 -8.75 2.81
N LYS A 27 5.76 -9.42 3.37
CA LYS A 27 5.91 -10.88 3.27
C LYS A 27 4.75 -11.62 3.96
N LEU A 28 4.40 -11.22 5.19
CA LEU A 28 3.23 -11.74 5.91
C LEU A 28 1.95 -11.56 5.08
N CYS A 29 1.71 -10.34 4.59
CA CYS A 29 0.55 -10.02 3.75
C CYS A 29 0.50 -10.92 2.52
N GLN A 30 1.61 -11.05 1.79
CA GLN A 30 1.68 -11.88 0.59
C GLN A 30 1.37 -13.35 0.90
N GLN A 31 1.92 -13.90 2.00
CA GLN A 31 1.66 -15.27 2.42
C GLN A 31 0.18 -15.52 2.72
N ASN A 32 -0.49 -14.59 3.38
CA ASN A 32 -1.90 -14.77 3.76
C ASN A 32 -2.86 -14.53 2.58
N ILE A 33 -2.65 -13.49 1.77
CA ILE A 33 -3.54 -13.23 0.62
C ILE A 33 -3.43 -14.32 -0.45
N SER A 34 -2.24 -14.91 -0.67
CA SER A 34 -2.07 -15.98 -1.66
C SER A 34 -2.78 -17.28 -1.29
N LYS A 35 -3.10 -17.51 0.00
CA LYS A 35 -3.89 -18.67 0.44
C LYS A 35 -5.35 -18.57 0.02
N VAL A 36 -5.89 -17.36 -0.06
CA VAL A 36 -7.32 -17.11 -0.37
C VAL A 36 -7.54 -16.71 -1.83
N VAL A 37 -6.60 -16.01 -2.43
CA VAL A 37 -6.63 -15.58 -3.83
C VAL A 37 -5.26 -15.88 -4.46
N PRO A 38 -5.11 -17.05 -5.11
CA PRO A 38 -3.85 -17.41 -5.75
C PRO A 38 -3.42 -16.39 -6.81
N ASN A 39 -2.12 -16.18 -6.95
CA ASN A 39 -1.51 -15.32 -7.97
C ASN A 39 -1.91 -13.82 -7.91
N ILE A 40 -2.42 -13.34 -6.78
CA ILE A 40 -2.54 -11.89 -6.51
C ILE A 40 -1.32 -11.40 -5.73
N THR A 41 -0.84 -10.20 -6.07
CA THR A 41 0.23 -9.53 -5.32
C THR A 41 -0.33 -8.58 -4.27
N VAL A 42 0.46 -8.23 -3.25
CA VAL A 42 0.09 -7.19 -2.26
C VAL A 42 -0.29 -5.87 -2.93
N ASP A 43 0.44 -5.46 -3.98
CA ASP A 43 0.16 -4.21 -4.69
C ASP A 43 -1.17 -4.29 -5.47
N GLN A 44 -1.48 -5.43 -6.10
CA GLN A 44 -2.76 -5.64 -6.78
C GLN A 44 -3.93 -5.63 -5.81
N ALA A 45 -3.78 -6.28 -4.65
CA ALA A 45 -4.77 -6.25 -3.57
C ALA A 45 -5.02 -4.82 -3.07
N LEU A 46 -3.94 -4.07 -2.80
CA LEU A 46 -4.04 -2.69 -2.34
C LEU A 46 -4.74 -1.79 -3.37
N ILE A 47 -4.38 -1.90 -4.65
CA ILE A 47 -5.01 -1.12 -5.72
C ILE A 47 -6.52 -1.43 -5.84
N LEU A 48 -6.93 -2.70 -5.72
CA LEU A 48 -8.36 -3.04 -5.73
C LEU A 48 -9.11 -2.34 -4.60
N ILE A 49 -8.60 -2.42 -3.38
CA ILE A 49 -9.21 -1.81 -2.20
C ILE A 49 -9.29 -0.29 -2.33
N VAL A 50 -8.22 0.34 -2.83
CA VAL A 50 -8.19 1.80 -3.03
C VAL A 50 -9.21 2.24 -4.07
N ILE A 51 -9.29 1.56 -5.22
CA ILE A 51 -10.23 1.89 -6.30
C ILE A 51 -11.68 1.69 -5.85
N ASP A 52 -11.96 0.64 -5.08
CA ASP A 52 -13.31 0.35 -4.60
C ASP A 52 -13.85 1.42 -3.64
N ARG A 53 -12.96 2.01 -2.84
CA ARG A 53 -13.32 2.97 -1.78
C ARG A 53 -13.21 4.44 -2.20
N ASN A 54 -12.59 4.75 -3.34
CA ASN A 54 -12.26 6.12 -3.73
C ASN A 54 -12.50 6.38 -5.21
N ASN A 55 -13.02 7.58 -5.53
CA ASN A 55 -13.07 8.09 -6.90
C ASN A 55 -11.78 8.86 -7.22
N MET A 56 -10.66 8.14 -7.31
CA MET A 56 -9.32 8.70 -7.58
C MET A 56 -8.87 8.43 -9.02
N SER A 57 -8.06 9.34 -9.56
CA SER A 57 -7.32 9.14 -10.81
C SER A 57 -6.20 8.11 -10.64
N GLN A 58 -5.74 7.54 -11.76
CA GLN A 58 -4.64 6.56 -11.73
C GLN A 58 -3.35 7.14 -11.13
N SER A 59 -3.07 8.43 -11.32
CA SER A 59 -1.91 9.12 -10.71
C SER A 59 -2.06 9.25 -9.20
N GLU A 60 -3.24 9.63 -8.71
CA GLU A 60 -3.49 9.73 -7.26
C GLU A 60 -3.38 8.35 -6.58
N ILE A 61 -3.88 7.30 -7.24
CA ILE A 61 -3.72 5.92 -6.76
C ILE A 61 -2.24 5.54 -6.75
N ALA A 62 -1.49 5.86 -7.80
CA ALA A 62 -0.06 5.55 -7.88
C ALA A 62 0.72 6.19 -6.72
N ASP A 63 0.46 7.48 -6.44
CA ASP A 63 1.06 8.19 -5.32
C ASP A 63 0.67 7.54 -3.97
N LEU A 64 -0.61 7.21 -3.78
CA LEU A 64 -1.10 6.58 -2.55
C LEU A 64 -0.50 5.20 -2.30
N VAL A 65 -0.24 4.42 -3.36
CA VAL A 65 0.37 3.08 -3.26
C VAL A 65 1.90 3.10 -3.40
N PHE A 66 2.51 4.29 -3.41
CA PHE A 66 3.96 4.51 -3.55
C PHE A 66 4.55 3.86 -4.80
N LYS A 67 3.88 4.03 -5.95
CA LYS A 67 4.33 3.52 -7.25
C LYS A 67 4.59 4.67 -8.21
N ASP A 68 5.65 4.53 -8.99
CA ASP A 68 5.83 5.36 -10.17
C ASP A 68 4.76 5.05 -11.24
N TYR A 69 4.58 5.98 -12.18
CA TYR A 69 3.54 5.89 -13.20
C TYR A 69 3.70 4.68 -14.14
N ALA A 70 4.95 4.30 -14.48
CA ALA A 70 5.22 3.18 -15.37
C ALA A 70 4.87 1.84 -14.71
N SER A 71 5.27 1.68 -13.45
CA SER A 71 4.93 0.55 -12.58
C SER A 71 3.41 0.44 -12.41
N MET A 72 2.73 1.55 -12.11
CA MET A 72 1.27 1.56 -11.97
C MET A 72 0.58 1.12 -13.27
N THR A 73 1.00 1.66 -14.41
CA THR A 73 0.44 1.31 -15.73
C THR A 73 0.58 -0.18 -16.03
N ARG A 74 1.74 -0.77 -15.73
CA ARG A 74 1.97 -2.21 -15.89
C ARG A 74 1.07 -3.04 -14.98
N ILE A 75 0.93 -2.66 -13.71
CA ILE A 75 0.08 -3.37 -12.75
C ILE A 75 -1.39 -3.32 -13.18
N VAL A 76 -1.88 -2.13 -13.55
CA VAL A 76 -3.26 -1.92 -14.03
C VAL A 76 -3.55 -2.75 -15.27
N LYS A 77 -2.63 -2.78 -16.24
CA LYS A 77 -2.78 -3.62 -17.43
C LYS A 77 -3.00 -5.08 -17.06
N LEU A 78 -2.14 -5.64 -16.20
CA LEU A 78 -2.27 -7.02 -15.73
C LEU A 78 -3.59 -7.28 -14.98
N MET A 79 -4.09 -6.30 -14.23
CA MET A 79 -5.36 -6.42 -13.52
C MET A 79 -6.58 -6.37 -14.46
N ILE A 80 -6.49 -5.61 -15.55
CA ILE A 80 -7.50 -5.61 -16.62
C ILE A 80 -7.48 -6.95 -17.36
N ASP A 81 -6.30 -7.46 -17.70
CA ASP A 81 -6.15 -8.76 -18.38
C ASP A 81 -6.70 -9.91 -17.51
N LYS A 82 -6.63 -9.78 -16.17
CA LYS A 82 -7.24 -10.70 -15.19
C LYS A 82 -8.72 -10.43 -14.90
N ASN A 83 -9.34 -9.45 -15.57
CA ASN A 83 -10.72 -9.01 -15.34
C ASN A 83 -11.02 -8.55 -13.90
N TYR A 84 -10.03 -8.03 -13.18
CA TYR A 84 -10.22 -7.44 -11.84
C TYR A 84 -10.64 -5.97 -11.93
N LEU A 85 -10.18 -5.30 -12.97
CA LEU A 85 -10.49 -3.90 -13.29
C LEU A 85 -10.96 -3.79 -14.74
N SER A 86 -11.69 -2.72 -15.03
CA SER A 86 -12.09 -2.32 -16.37
C SER A 86 -11.75 -0.85 -16.59
N LYS A 87 -11.59 -0.45 -17.86
CA LYS A 87 -11.47 0.96 -18.25
C LYS A 87 -12.84 1.47 -18.67
N ALA A 88 -13.23 2.62 -18.15
CA ALA A 88 -14.37 3.40 -18.62
C ALA A 88 -13.87 4.74 -19.14
N LEU A 89 -14.56 5.27 -20.15
CA LEU A 89 -14.39 6.68 -20.53
C LEU A 89 -14.95 7.54 -19.38
N ASP A 90 -14.29 8.65 -19.08
CA ASP A 90 -14.85 9.65 -18.18
C ASP A 90 -15.98 10.40 -18.89
N ASP A 91 -17.13 10.51 -18.22
CA ASP A 91 -18.34 11.09 -18.79
C ASP A 91 -18.21 12.62 -19.03
N HIS A 92 -17.25 13.28 -18.38
CA HIS A 92 -17.01 14.72 -18.49
C HIS A 92 -15.81 15.08 -19.38
N ASP A 93 -14.78 14.23 -19.45
CA ASP A 93 -13.66 14.39 -20.38
C ASP A 93 -13.27 13.04 -21.01
N LYS A 94 -13.74 12.79 -22.23
CA LYS A 94 -13.47 11.54 -22.98
C LYS A 94 -11.98 11.27 -23.24
N ARG A 95 -11.09 12.25 -22.99
CA ARG A 95 -9.63 12.06 -23.04
C ARG A 95 -9.09 11.41 -21.76
N LYS A 96 -9.88 11.36 -20.69
CA LYS A 96 -9.55 10.70 -19.42
C LYS A 96 -10.20 9.32 -19.37
N THR A 97 -9.41 8.33 -19.03
CA THR A 97 -9.88 6.98 -18.71
C THR A 97 -9.97 6.83 -17.20
N LYS A 98 -11.12 6.38 -16.69
CA LYS A 98 -11.29 5.96 -15.30
C LYS A 98 -11.16 4.44 -15.19
N LEU A 99 -10.60 4.00 -14.08
CA LEU A 99 -10.61 2.59 -13.69
C LEU A 99 -11.89 2.32 -12.91
N LYS A 100 -12.57 1.23 -13.24
CA LYS A 100 -13.72 0.72 -12.49
C LYS A 100 -13.43 -0.70 -12.04
N ILE A 101 -13.77 -1.01 -10.80
CA ILE A 101 -13.72 -2.38 -10.31
C ILE A 101 -14.81 -3.22 -11.00
N THR A 102 -14.49 -4.46 -11.33
CA THR A 102 -15.45 -5.43 -11.88
C THR A 102 -16.11 -6.21 -10.75
N GLU A 103 -17.16 -6.99 -11.07
CA GLU A 103 -17.77 -7.90 -10.09
C GLU A 103 -16.78 -8.97 -9.59
N LEU A 104 -15.87 -9.45 -10.45
CA LEU A 104 -14.79 -10.33 -10.04
C LEU A 104 -13.82 -9.62 -9.07
N GLY A 105 -13.49 -8.36 -9.34
CA GLY A 105 -12.67 -7.53 -8.44
C GLY A 105 -13.31 -7.37 -7.06
N LYS A 106 -14.62 -7.11 -7.00
CA LYS A 106 -15.38 -7.01 -5.74
C LYS A 106 -15.38 -8.32 -4.96
N ALA A 107 -15.65 -9.44 -5.63
CA ALA A 107 -15.61 -10.77 -5.01
C ALA A 107 -14.20 -11.13 -4.48
N ILE A 108 -13.14 -10.62 -5.12
CA ILE A 108 -11.77 -10.74 -4.61
C ILE A 108 -11.60 -9.91 -3.33
N ILE A 109 -12.06 -8.67 -3.27
CA ILE A 109 -11.99 -7.83 -2.06
C ILE A 109 -12.67 -8.52 -0.89
N GLU A 110 -13.86 -9.10 -1.09
CA GLU A 110 -14.58 -9.82 -0.05
C GLU A 110 -13.75 -10.97 0.55
N LYS A 111 -13.02 -11.72 -0.30
CA LYS A 111 -12.09 -12.78 0.15
C LYS A 111 -10.87 -12.23 0.87
N LEU A 112 -10.41 -11.04 0.50
CA LEU A 112 -9.21 -10.42 1.07
C LEU A 112 -9.48 -9.72 2.41
N ASN A 113 -10.68 -9.19 2.63
CA ASN A 113 -11.03 -8.41 3.83
C ASN A 113 -10.65 -9.11 5.14
N PRO A 114 -10.98 -10.40 5.38
CA PRO A 114 -10.58 -11.10 6.60
C PRO A 114 -9.06 -11.22 6.75
N MET A 115 -8.33 -11.39 5.65
CA MET A 115 -6.87 -11.48 5.67
C MET A 115 -6.23 -10.13 5.97
N ILE A 116 -6.83 -9.03 5.51
CA ILE A 116 -6.34 -7.68 5.78
C ILE A 116 -6.44 -7.36 7.27
N GLU A 117 -7.57 -7.67 7.92
CA GLU A 117 -7.72 -7.50 9.36
C GLU A 117 -6.75 -8.39 10.12
N LEU A 118 -6.68 -9.68 9.79
CA LEU A 118 -5.74 -10.62 10.41
C LEU A 118 -4.28 -10.15 10.29
N ASN A 119 -3.88 -9.63 9.13
CA ASN A 119 -2.53 -9.13 8.92
C ASN A 119 -2.24 -7.93 9.84
N ARG A 120 -3.17 -6.98 9.97
CA ARG A 120 -3.02 -5.83 10.87
C ARG A 120 -2.95 -6.25 12.33
N GLU A 121 -3.89 -7.09 12.76
CA GLU A 121 -3.92 -7.63 14.13
C GLU A 121 -2.61 -8.34 14.46
N THR A 122 -2.13 -9.21 13.57
CA THR A 122 -0.87 -9.93 13.76
C THR A 122 0.33 -8.98 13.86
N ALA A 123 0.43 -8.01 12.95
CA ALA A 123 1.58 -7.13 12.86
C ALA A 123 1.65 -6.09 13.99
N LEU A 124 0.49 -5.71 14.55
CA LEU A 124 0.38 -4.73 15.62
C LEU A 124 0.13 -5.37 16.99
N ASN A 125 0.10 -6.70 17.06
CA ASN A 125 -0.09 -7.44 18.30
C ASN A 125 0.94 -7.00 19.36
N ALA A 126 0.48 -6.88 20.61
CA ALA A 126 1.25 -6.44 21.76
C ALA A 126 1.69 -4.95 21.77
N LEU A 127 1.26 -4.14 20.80
CA LEU A 127 1.40 -2.68 20.88
C LEU A 127 0.17 -2.06 21.53
N THR A 128 0.39 -1.14 22.46
CA THR A 128 -0.67 -0.32 23.05
C THR A 128 -1.08 0.82 22.10
N ASP A 129 -2.29 1.33 22.25
CA ASP A 129 -2.78 2.48 21.48
C ASP A 129 -1.85 3.70 21.61
N LYS A 130 -1.27 3.90 22.80
CA LYS A 130 -0.31 4.99 23.06
C LYS A 130 0.99 4.80 22.28
N GLU A 131 1.51 3.59 22.20
CA GLU A 131 2.71 3.28 21.39
C GLU A 131 2.43 3.47 19.90
N LEU A 132 1.26 3.03 19.42
CA LEU A 132 0.83 3.23 18.04
C LEU A 132 0.70 4.72 17.69
N GLU A 133 0.06 5.51 18.55
CA GLU A 133 -0.07 6.96 18.37
C GLU A 133 1.30 7.65 18.37
N GLN A 134 2.18 7.28 19.29
CA GLN A 134 3.54 7.81 19.36
C GLN A 134 4.35 7.45 18.11
N LEU A 135 4.29 6.20 17.67
CA LEU A 135 4.96 5.73 16.47
C LEU A 135 4.47 6.50 15.24
N HIS A 136 3.15 6.67 15.09
CA HIS A 136 2.56 7.43 13.99
C HIS A 136 3.06 8.88 13.96
N LYS A 137 3.10 9.56 15.12
CA LYS A 137 3.63 10.92 15.24
C LYS A 137 5.11 11.01 14.88
N ILE A 138 5.93 10.04 15.30
CA ILE A 138 7.37 10.00 14.98
C ILE A 138 7.59 9.80 13.47
N LEU A 139 6.91 8.82 12.88
CA LEU A 139 7.00 8.54 11.45
C LEU A 139 6.57 9.76 10.62
N SER A 140 5.48 10.43 11.01
CA SER A 140 5.02 11.66 10.35
C SER A 140 6.09 12.76 10.35
N LYS A 141 6.81 12.96 11.46
CA LYS A 141 7.91 13.94 11.53
C LYS A 141 9.05 13.57 10.60
N ILE A 142 9.42 12.28 10.55
CA ILE A 142 10.46 11.78 9.62
C ILE A 142 10.03 12.05 8.18
N THR A 143 8.79 11.71 7.81
CA THR A 143 8.26 11.94 6.46
C THR A 143 8.28 13.42 6.08
N GLN A 144 7.84 14.32 6.97
CA GLN A 144 7.86 15.77 6.73
C GLN A 144 9.28 16.29 6.49
N ASN A 145 10.27 15.82 7.26
CA ASN A 145 11.67 16.23 7.08
C ASN A 145 12.25 15.80 5.71
N CYS A 146 11.72 14.75 5.10
CA CYS A 146 12.14 14.26 3.78
C CYS A 146 11.44 14.98 2.62
N GLN A 147 10.39 15.75 2.88
CA GLN A 147 9.72 16.54 1.86
C GLN A 147 10.53 17.80 1.59
N ILE A 148 11.31 17.80 0.50
CA ILE A 148 12.01 19.00 0.04
C ILE A 148 10.95 20.07 -0.27
N PRO A 149 11.04 21.29 0.29
CA PRO A 149 10.14 22.38 -0.10
C PRO A 149 10.26 22.56 -1.62
N LYS A 150 9.13 22.47 -2.34
CA LYS A 150 9.10 22.90 -3.73
C LYS A 150 9.48 24.39 -3.72
N LYS A 151 10.66 24.73 -4.26
CA LYS A 151 11.01 26.11 -4.60
C LYS A 151 10.05 26.63 -5.65
#